data_AF-A0A8J7QV41-F1
#
_entry.id   AF-A0A8J7QV41-F1
#
_cell.length_a   1.000
_cell.length_b   1.000
_cell.length_c   1.000
_cell.angle_alpha   90.00
_cell.angle_beta   90.00
_cell.angle_gamma   90.00
#
_symmetry.space_group_name_H-M   'P 1'
#
loop_
_entity.id
_entity.type
_entity.pdbx_description
1 polymer ?
#
loop_
_entity_poly.entity_id
_entity_poly.type
_entity_poly.pdbx_seq_one_letter_code
_entity_poly.pdbx_strand_id
1 'polypeptide(L)'
;MIKLIILDADKTIWDHHNVTELRSPFKLVSKEIAEDVNGVKVKLNEKLIEFLELTSKKGIIVSLASWNEPENVFKLLSLFGIEKYFVFPIAEPHPNKHLMIQKIIRNLSEKGINISPNEILYIDDRDIHLSKIKEKVGNVKFLKFGVDVKNWQEVIDKIRKNT
;
A
#
# COMPACT_ATOMS: atom_id res chain seq x y z
N MET A 1 18.10 -4.23 7.34
CA MET A 1 17.33 -2.95 7.30
C MET A 1 16.15 -3.13 6.34
N ILE A 2 15.01 -2.47 6.56
CA ILE A 2 13.91 -2.50 5.57
C ILE A 2 14.26 -1.58 4.40
N LYS A 3 14.12 -2.08 3.17
CA LYS A 3 14.37 -1.31 1.93
C LYS A 3 13.10 -1.10 1.11
N LEU A 4 12.15 -2.02 1.22
CA LEU A 4 10.88 -1.99 0.50
C LEU A 4 9.72 -2.16 1.49
N ILE A 5 8.77 -1.24 1.43
CA ILE A 5 7.48 -1.36 2.10
C ILE A 5 6.41 -1.57 1.03
N ILE A 6 5.61 -2.62 1.15
CA ILE A 6 4.49 -2.91 0.25
C ILE A 6 3.21 -2.76 1.05
N LEU A 7 2.29 -1.94 0.55
CA LEU A 7 1.01 -1.68 1.18
C LEU A 7 -0.11 -2.44 0.48
N ASP A 8 -1.09 -2.91 1.25
CA ASP A 8 -2.45 -3.05 0.76
C ASP A 8 -3.13 -1.68 0.62
N ALA A 9 -4.27 -1.61 -0.07
CA ALA A 9 -5.02 -0.36 -0.23
C ALA A 9 -6.23 -0.24 0.71
N ASP A 10 -7.24 -1.08 0.53
CA ASP A 10 -8.46 -1.04 1.34
C ASP A 10 -8.14 -1.25 2.82
N LYS A 11 -8.78 -0.46 3.70
CA LYS A 11 -8.50 -0.39 5.15
C LYS A 11 -7.07 -0.12 5.58
N THR A 12 -6.15 0.14 4.65
CA THR A 12 -4.73 0.38 4.91
C THR A 12 -4.31 1.79 4.48
N ILE A 13 -4.49 2.13 3.20
CA ILE A 13 -4.28 3.49 2.66
C ILE A 13 -5.49 4.38 2.99
N TRP A 14 -6.70 3.84 2.86
CA TRP A 14 -7.95 4.54 3.12
C TRP A 14 -8.89 3.71 3.99
N ASP A 15 -9.94 4.35 4.51
CA ASP A 15 -10.93 3.75 5.39
C ASP A 15 -12.00 2.93 4.65
N HIS A 16 -11.98 2.89 3.32
CA HIS A 16 -12.94 2.14 2.53
C HIS A 16 -12.63 0.63 2.52
N HIS A 17 -13.67 -0.21 2.44
CA HIS A 17 -13.55 -1.68 2.48
C HIS A 17 -13.27 -2.32 1.11
N ASN A 18 -13.77 -1.70 0.03
CA ASN A 18 -13.62 -2.22 -1.33
C ASN A 18 -13.78 -1.12 -2.38
N VAL A 19 -12.70 -0.45 -2.78
CA VAL A 19 -12.81 0.63 -3.79
C VAL A 19 -13.22 0.15 -5.19
N THR A 20 -13.22 -1.16 -5.46
CA THR A 20 -13.72 -1.73 -6.72
C THR A 20 -15.20 -1.40 -6.97
N GLU A 21 -16.00 -1.28 -5.91
CA GLU A 21 -17.44 -1.05 -6.02
C GLU A 21 -17.81 0.39 -6.40
N LEU A 22 -16.85 1.31 -6.25
CA LEU A 22 -17.10 2.72 -6.49
C LEU A 22 -17.29 3.05 -7.97
N ARG A 23 -17.97 4.17 -8.22
CA ARG A 23 -18.34 4.60 -9.58
C ARG A 23 -17.77 5.98 -9.89
N SER A 24 -17.03 6.04 -10.99
CA SER A 24 -16.53 7.30 -11.56
C SER A 24 -17.67 8.21 -12.05
N PRO A 25 -17.44 9.54 -12.15
CA PRO A 25 -16.20 10.24 -11.79
C PRO A 25 -16.02 10.39 -10.28
N PHE A 26 -14.77 10.42 -9.84
CA PHE A 26 -14.40 10.79 -8.47
C PHE A 26 -14.15 12.29 -8.38
N LYS A 27 -14.53 12.91 -7.27
CA LYS A 27 -14.19 14.30 -6.95
C LYS A 27 -13.54 14.41 -5.58
N LEU A 28 -12.62 15.36 -5.43
CA LEU A 28 -12.00 15.65 -4.16
C LEU A 28 -12.93 16.55 -3.34
N VAL A 29 -13.34 16.11 -2.16
CA VAL A 29 -14.18 16.88 -1.21
C VAL A 29 -13.29 17.65 -0.23
N SER A 30 -12.14 17.08 0.11
CA SER A 30 -11.07 17.74 0.85
C SER A 30 -9.74 17.06 0.52
N LYS A 31 -8.60 17.60 0.99
CA LYS A 31 -7.26 17.03 0.74
C LYS A 31 -7.17 15.52 1.00
N GLU A 32 -7.96 14.99 1.93
CA GLU A 32 -7.90 13.59 2.37
C GLU A 32 -9.20 12.82 2.11
N ILE A 33 -10.21 13.43 1.48
CA ILE A 33 -11.51 12.80 1.24
C ILE A 33 -11.91 12.95 -0.22
N ALA A 34 -12.12 11.82 -0.89
CA ALA A 34 -12.71 11.74 -2.21
C ALA A 34 -14.15 11.21 -2.12
N GLU A 35 -14.96 11.51 -3.12
CA GLU A 35 -16.35 11.08 -3.22
C GLU A 35 -16.63 10.57 -4.63
N ASP A 36 -17.36 9.47 -4.75
CA ASP A 36 -17.81 8.89 -6.02
C ASP A 36 -19.11 9.56 -6.52
N VAL A 37 -19.61 9.17 -7.70
CA VAL A 37 -20.84 9.77 -8.27
C VAL A 37 -22.11 9.53 -7.43
N ASN A 38 -22.10 8.50 -6.58
CA ASN A 38 -23.23 8.16 -5.71
C ASN A 38 -23.12 8.81 -4.32
N GLY A 39 -22.10 9.63 -4.08
CA GLY A 39 -21.87 10.25 -2.78
C GLY A 39 -21.12 9.36 -1.79
N VAL A 40 -20.59 8.21 -2.21
CA VAL A 40 -19.79 7.33 -1.34
C VAL A 40 -18.42 7.94 -1.14
N LYS A 41 -18.04 8.11 0.13
CA LYS A 41 -16.78 8.76 0.51
C LYS A 41 -15.67 7.74 0.77
N VAL A 42 -14.46 8.10 0.37
CA VAL A 42 -13.21 7.42 0.67
C VAL A 42 -12.30 8.41 1.36
N LYS A 43 -11.85 8.10 2.58
CA LYS A 43 -10.94 8.97 3.34
C LYS A 43 -9.58 8.29 3.50
N LEU A 44 -8.50 9.02 3.25
CA LEU A 44 -7.16 8.55 3.58
C LEU A 44 -7.02 8.31 5.08
N ASN A 45 -6.37 7.22 5.45
CA ASN A 45 -6.06 6.96 6.84
C ASN A 45 -5.12 8.06 7.38
N GLU A 46 -5.41 8.52 8.60
CA GLU A 46 -4.67 9.61 9.24
C GLU A 46 -3.17 9.29 9.29
N LYS A 47 -2.32 10.31 9.07
CA LYS A 47 -0.85 10.20 9.03
C LYS A 47 -0.27 9.39 7.88
N LEU A 48 -1.05 8.84 6.95
CA LEU A 48 -0.51 8.16 5.76
C LEU A 48 0.44 9.07 4.96
N ILE A 49 0.04 10.32 4.70
CA ILE A 49 0.87 11.25 3.90
C ILE A 49 2.20 11.52 4.62
N GLU A 50 2.19 11.72 5.94
CA GLU A 50 3.41 11.90 6.74
C GLU A 50 4.31 10.66 6.66
N PHE A 51 3.71 9.45 6.69
CA PHE A 51 4.43 8.20 6.50
C PHE A 51 5.11 8.15 5.12
N LEU A 52 4.40 8.46 4.04
CA LEU A 52 4.94 8.43 2.67
C LEU A 52 6.08 9.44 2.49
N GLU A 53 5.95 10.64 3.06
CA GLU A 53 6.99 11.65 3.07
C GLU A 53 8.23 11.21 3.87
N LEU A 54 8.03 10.58 5.03
CA LEU A 54 9.10 10.06 5.86
C LEU A 54 9.89 8.95 5.16
N THR A 55 9.21 7.98 4.55
CA THR A 55 9.87 6.88 3.83
C THR A 55 10.63 7.40 2.62
N SER A 56 10.06 8.35 1.89
CA SER A 56 10.72 9.03 0.78
C SER A 56 12.03 9.72 1.23
N LYS A 57 11.98 10.51 2.32
CA LYS A 57 13.18 11.17 2.90
C LYS A 57 14.25 10.18 3.35
N LYS A 58 13.86 8.99 3.79
CA LYS A 58 14.77 7.91 4.22
C LYS A 58 15.28 7.03 3.07
N GLY A 59 14.82 7.25 1.84
CA GLY A 59 15.17 6.40 0.69
C GLY A 59 14.57 4.99 0.77
N ILE A 60 13.51 4.80 1.56
CA ILE A 60 12.78 3.53 1.64
C ILE A 60 11.76 3.52 0.51
N ILE A 61 11.81 2.49 -0.34
CA ILE A 61 10.89 2.33 -1.46
C ILE A 61 9.53 1.93 -0.92
N VAL A 62 8.47 2.61 -1.38
CA VAL A 62 7.09 2.22 -1.10
C VAL A 62 6.44 1.72 -2.39
N SER A 63 5.71 0.61 -2.31
CA SER A 63 4.91 0.06 -3.40
C SER A 63 3.54 -0.37 -2.90
N LEU A 64 2.67 -0.77 -3.82
CA LEU A 64 1.29 -1.18 -3.54
C LEU A 64 1.04 -2.54 -4.16
N ALA A 65 0.42 -3.46 -3.42
CA ALA A 65 -0.11 -4.71 -3.93
C ALA A 65 -1.58 -4.81 -3.51
N SER A 66 -2.52 -4.47 -4.39
CA SER A 66 -3.95 -4.36 -4.07
C SER A 66 -4.82 -5.38 -4.81
N TRP A 67 -5.79 -5.97 -4.12
CA TRP A 67 -6.80 -6.82 -4.74
C TRP A 67 -8.04 -5.98 -5.09
N ASN A 68 -7.99 -5.28 -6.23
CA ASN A 68 -9.05 -4.38 -6.67
C ASN A 68 -9.07 -4.25 -8.20
N GLU A 69 -10.12 -3.62 -8.72
CA GLU A 69 -10.09 -3.07 -10.07
C GLU A 69 -9.04 -1.95 -10.18
N PRO A 70 -8.06 -2.06 -11.10
CA PRO A 70 -6.93 -1.14 -11.17
C PRO A 70 -7.35 0.31 -11.37
N GLU A 71 -8.35 0.55 -12.23
CA GLU A 71 -8.79 1.89 -12.60
C GLU A 71 -9.18 2.74 -11.39
N ASN A 72 -9.95 2.17 -10.45
CA ASN A 72 -10.39 2.91 -9.27
C ASN A 72 -9.22 3.20 -8.32
N VAL A 73 -8.32 2.23 -8.11
CA VAL A 73 -7.13 2.43 -7.27
C VAL A 73 -6.28 3.57 -7.82
N PHE A 74 -5.91 3.53 -9.10
CA PHE A 74 -5.04 4.54 -9.70
C PHE A 74 -5.70 5.92 -9.77
N LYS A 75 -7.00 5.99 -10.10
CA LYS A 75 -7.73 7.27 -10.04
C LYS A 75 -7.71 7.89 -8.65
N LEU A 76 -7.92 7.09 -7.60
CA LEU A 76 -7.87 7.59 -6.22
C LEU A 76 -6.46 8.01 -5.81
N LEU A 77 -5.42 7.21 -6.09
CA LEU A 77 -4.03 7.59 -5.82
C LEU A 77 -3.65 8.92 -6.49
N SER A 78 -4.08 9.10 -7.74
CA SER A 78 -3.83 10.30 -8.53
C SER A 78 -4.61 11.50 -7.99
N LEU A 79 -5.90 11.31 -7.70
CA LEU A 79 -6.79 12.35 -7.15
C LEU A 79 -6.33 12.85 -5.77
N PHE A 80 -5.80 11.97 -4.93
CA PHE A 80 -5.19 12.33 -3.65
C PHE A 80 -3.77 12.90 -3.78
N GLY A 81 -3.17 12.87 -4.97
CA GLY A 81 -1.82 13.35 -5.22
C GLY A 81 -0.71 12.53 -4.55
N ILE A 82 -0.99 11.26 -4.21
CA ILE A 82 -0.07 10.36 -3.52
C ILE A 82 0.56 9.30 -4.44
N GLU A 83 0.07 9.16 -5.68
CA GLU A 83 0.60 8.22 -6.68
C GLU A 83 2.14 8.30 -6.83
N LYS A 84 2.69 9.52 -6.80
CA LYS A 84 4.13 9.81 -6.90
C LYS A 84 5.01 9.13 -5.85
N TYR A 85 4.45 8.68 -4.73
CA TYR A 85 5.21 8.00 -3.68
C TYR A 85 5.36 6.50 -3.93
N PHE A 86 4.58 5.93 -4.85
CA PHE A 86 4.56 4.50 -5.10
C PHE A 86 5.43 4.13 -6.30
N VAL A 87 6.40 3.26 -6.08
CA VAL A 87 7.26 2.68 -7.11
C VAL A 87 6.68 1.34 -7.54
N PHE A 88 6.36 1.20 -8.82
CA PHE A 88 5.68 0.02 -9.39
C PHE A 88 4.44 -0.44 -8.61
N PRO A 89 3.47 0.45 -8.28
CA PRO A 89 2.21 0.04 -7.67
C PRO A 89 1.48 -0.98 -8.57
N ILE A 90 0.93 -2.03 -7.97
CA ILE A 90 0.16 -3.08 -8.64
C ILE A 90 -1.19 -3.23 -7.95
N ALA A 91 -2.26 -3.07 -8.72
CA ALA A 91 -3.61 -3.47 -8.36
C ALA A 91 -4.11 -4.46 -9.42
N GLU A 92 -4.67 -5.60 -9.00
CA GLU A 92 -5.22 -6.61 -9.92
C GLU A 92 -6.50 -7.22 -9.34
N PRO A 93 -7.47 -7.61 -10.19
CA PRO A 93 -8.76 -8.13 -9.75
C PRO A 93 -8.69 -9.61 -9.32
N HIS A 94 -7.68 -9.97 -8.54
CA HIS A 94 -7.53 -11.30 -7.95
C HIS A 94 -6.83 -11.28 -6.57
N PRO A 95 -7.11 -12.26 -5.70
CA PRO A 95 -6.56 -12.30 -4.34
C PRO A 95 -5.07 -12.70 -4.26
N ASN A 96 -4.43 -13.02 -5.38
CA ASN A 96 -3.09 -13.60 -5.40
C ASN A 96 -1.98 -12.57 -5.14
N LYS A 97 -1.92 -12.01 -3.92
CA LYS A 97 -0.93 -10.98 -3.50
C LYS A 97 0.53 -11.36 -3.76
N HIS A 98 0.89 -12.63 -3.58
CA HIS A 98 2.22 -13.14 -3.89
C HIS A 98 2.64 -12.88 -5.35
N LEU A 99 1.73 -12.96 -6.33
CA LEU A 99 2.03 -12.66 -7.73
C LEU A 99 2.32 -11.16 -7.94
N MET A 100 1.54 -10.30 -7.30
CA MET A 100 1.74 -8.85 -7.34
C MET A 100 3.09 -8.48 -6.70
N ILE A 101 3.39 -9.03 -5.53
CA ILE A 101 4.67 -8.81 -4.85
C ILE A 101 5.85 -9.31 -5.69
N GLN A 102 5.74 -10.47 -6.32
CA GLN A 102 6.77 -10.97 -7.25
C GLN A 102 6.97 -10.04 -8.45
N LYS A 103 5.88 -9.50 -9.03
CA LYS A 103 5.96 -8.51 -10.11
C LYS A 103 6.67 -7.23 -9.65
N ILE A 104 6.38 -6.72 -8.45
CA ILE A 104 7.06 -5.56 -7.86
C ILE A 104 8.57 -5.82 -7.72
N ILE A 105 8.95 -6.96 -7.13
CA ILE A 105 10.36 -7.34 -6.94
C ILE A 105 11.07 -7.49 -8.29
N ARG A 106 10.42 -8.12 -9.28
CA ARG A 106 10.97 -8.25 -10.62
C ARG A 106 11.21 -6.90 -11.29
N ASN A 107 10.22 -6.00 -11.26
CA ASN A 107 10.34 -4.66 -11.83
C ASN A 107 11.47 -3.85 -11.17
N LEU A 108 11.67 -4.00 -9.85
CA LEU A 108 12.81 -3.40 -9.14
C LEU A 108 14.14 -4.00 -9.59
N SER A 109 14.22 -5.33 -9.71
CA SER A 109 15.42 -6.03 -10.19
C SER A 109 15.80 -5.62 -11.61
N GLU A 110 14.83 -5.44 -12.50
CA GLU A 110 15.03 -4.93 -13.87
C GLU A 110 15.58 -3.49 -13.90
N LYS A 111 15.39 -2.72 -12.81
CA LYS A 111 16.02 -1.41 -12.59
C LYS A 111 17.36 -1.50 -11.84
N GLY A 112 17.90 -2.69 -11.62
CA GLY A 112 19.14 -2.92 -10.89
C GLY A 112 18.99 -2.87 -9.36
N ILE A 113 17.76 -2.82 -8.84
CA ILE A 113 17.47 -2.77 -7.40
C ILE A 113 17.12 -4.17 -6.91
N ASN A 114 18.08 -4.85 -6.31
CA ASN A 114 17.87 -6.18 -5.74
C ASN A 114 17.37 -6.07 -4.29
N ILE A 115 16.18 -6.62 -4.02
CA ILE A 115 15.55 -6.67 -2.69
C ILE A 115 15.42 -8.12 -2.25
N SER A 116 15.99 -8.45 -1.10
CA SER A 116 15.79 -9.76 -0.48
C SER A 116 14.49 -9.80 0.34
N PRO A 117 13.81 -10.95 0.47
CA PRO A 117 12.52 -11.03 1.16
C PRO A 117 12.52 -10.47 2.60
N ASN A 118 13.61 -10.66 3.35
CA ASN A 118 13.78 -10.14 4.72
C ASN A 118 13.99 -8.62 4.81
N GLU A 119 14.21 -7.95 3.67
CA GLU A 119 14.25 -6.49 3.54
C GLU A 119 12.89 -5.89 3.17
N ILE A 120 11.87 -6.73 2.99
CA ILE A 120 10.49 -6.34 2.68
C ILE A 120 9.67 -6.28 3.97
N LEU A 121 8.93 -5.19 4.12
CA LEU A 121 7.83 -5.06 5.07
C LEU A 121 6.51 -4.99 4.31
N TYR A 122 5.63 -5.96 4.51
CA TYR A 122 4.26 -5.96 3.99
C TYR A 122 3.29 -5.47 5.07
N ILE A 123 2.42 -4.53 4.73
CA ILE A 123 1.39 -3.99 5.63
C ILE A 123 0.03 -4.17 4.96
N ASP A 124 -0.86 -4.92 5.62
CA ASP A 124 -2.20 -5.27 5.14
C ASP A 124 -3.15 -5.34 6.35
N ASP A 125 -4.42 -5.02 6.18
CA ASP A 125 -5.44 -5.16 7.23
C ASP A 125 -5.75 -6.64 7.54
N ARG A 126 -5.45 -7.52 6.58
CA ARG A 126 -5.70 -8.96 6.64
C ARG A 126 -4.42 -9.77 6.47
N ASP A 127 -4.34 -10.86 7.20
CA ASP A 127 -3.26 -11.85 7.16
C ASP A 127 -3.59 -13.07 6.28
N ILE A 128 -4.78 -13.10 5.67
CA ILE A 128 -5.28 -14.25 4.90
C ILE A 128 -4.35 -14.66 3.73
N HIS A 129 -3.56 -13.72 3.21
CA HIS A 129 -2.63 -13.96 2.11
C HIS A 129 -1.20 -14.29 2.58
N LEU A 130 -0.91 -14.11 3.88
CA LEU A 130 0.45 -14.14 4.40
C LEU A 130 1.14 -15.50 4.23
N SER A 131 0.43 -16.61 4.47
CA SER A 131 1.00 -17.95 4.32
C SER A 131 1.51 -18.18 2.89
N LYS A 132 0.71 -17.82 1.88
CA LYS A 132 1.07 -17.98 0.47
C LYS A 132 2.16 -17.00 0.04
N ILE A 133 2.18 -15.79 0.60
CA ILE A 133 3.28 -14.84 0.41
C ILE A 133 4.58 -15.43 0.94
N LYS A 134 4.58 -15.95 2.17
CA LYS A 134 5.79 -16.55 2.75
C LYS A 134 6.29 -17.77 1.98
N GLU A 135 5.38 -18.61 1.50
CA GLU A 135 5.70 -19.77 0.67
C GLU A 135 6.32 -19.38 -0.68
N LYS A 136 5.76 -18.38 -1.37
CA LYS A 136 6.14 -18.06 -2.77
C LYS A 136 7.15 -16.92 -2.92
N VAL A 137 7.24 -16.02 -1.94
CA VAL A 137 8.12 -14.85 -1.96
C VAL A 137 9.30 -15.04 -1.01
N GLY A 138 9.11 -15.73 0.11
CA GLY A 138 10.12 -15.93 1.15
C GLY A 138 9.79 -15.19 2.45
N ASN A 139 10.77 -15.04 3.33
CA ASN A 139 10.56 -14.53 4.69
C ASN A 139 10.35 -13.00 4.76
N VAL A 140 9.21 -12.54 4.24
CA VAL A 140 8.74 -11.16 4.30
C VAL A 140 8.27 -10.82 5.72
N LYS A 141 8.66 -9.65 6.22
CA LYS A 141 8.13 -9.12 7.49
C LYS A 141 6.72 -8.61 7.27
N PHE A 142 5.85 -8.80 8.25
CA PHE A 142 4.45 -8.44 8.15
C PHE A 142 4.00 -7.61 9.35
N LEU A 143 3.14 -6.63 9.11
CA LEU A 143 2.38 -5.92 10.13
C LEU A 143 0.91 -5.91 9.72
N LYS A 144 0.05 -6.46 10.57
CA LYS A 144 -1.39 -6.38 10.38
C LYS A 144 -1.92 -5.02 10.81
N PHE A 145 -2.37 -4.22 9.84
CA PHE A 145 -2.93 -2.89 10.11
C PHE A 145 -4.25 -3.02 10.89
N GLY A 146 -4.46 -2.15 11.88
CA GLY A 146 -5.54 -2.25 12.86
C GLY A 146 -5.32 -3.27 13.98
N VAL A 147 -4.32 -4.16 13.87
CA VAL A 147 -4.04 -5.20 14.90
C VAL A 147 -2.66 -5.00 15.52
N ASP A 148 -1.58 -5.19 14.76
CA ASP A 148 -0.19 -5.06 15.21
C ASP A 148 0.26 -3.59 15.26
N VAL A 149 -0.34 -2.78 14.39
CA VAL A 149 -0.24 -1.32 14.36
C VAL A 149 -1.64 -0.73 14.24
N LYS A 150 -2.04 0.15 15.14
CA LYS A 150 -3.42 0.69 15.14
C LYS A 150 -3.64 1.81 14.14
N ASN A 151 -2.56 2.48 13.73
CA ASN A 151 -2.59 3.61 12.81
C ASN A 151 -1.19 3.84 12.22
N TRP A 152 -1.09 4.80 11.29
CA TRP A 152 0.18 5.16 10.66
C TRP A 152 1.18 5.82 11.62
N GLN A 153 0.74 6.43 12.73
CA GLN A 153 1.66 6.97 13.73
C GLN A 153 2.52 5.86 14.34
N GLU A 154 1.93 4.72 14.69
CA GLU A 154 2.68 3.57 15.21
C GLU A 154 3.66 2.99 14.18
N VAL A 155 3.31 3.01 12.89
CA VAL A 155 4.22 2.60 11.81
C VAL A 155 5.40 3.58 11.69
N ILE A 156 5.11 4.89 11.72
CA ILE A 156 6.11 5.95 11.71
C ILE A 156 7.09 5.78 12.88
N ASP A 157 6.58 5.54 14.08
CA ASP A 157 7.40 5.37 15.28
C ASP A 157 8.30 4.13 15.18
N LYS A 158 7.79 3.03 14.63
CA LYS A 158 8.59 1.82 14.35
C LYS A 158 9.69 2.10 13.32
N ILE A 159 9.42 2.87 12.26
CA ILE A 159 10.42 3.23 11.26
C ILE A 159 11.51 4.14 11.85
N ARG A 160 11.13 5.11 12.69
CA ARG A 160 12.07 6.01 13.37
C ARG A 160 12.99 5.28 14.34
N LYS A 161 12.50 4.27 15.07
CA LYS A 161 13.30 3.48 16.04
C LYS A 161 14.28 2.48 15.40
N ASN A 162 14.05 2.08 14.15
CA ASN A 162 14.86 1.09 13.44
C ASN A 162 15.90 1.72 12.48
N THR A 163 16.13 3.02 12.60
CA THR A 163 17.16 3.81 11.90
C THR A 163 18.01 4.54 12.91
#